data_AF-R9IM33-F1
#
_entry.id   AF-R9IM33-F1
#
_cell.length_a   1.000
_cell.length_b   1.000
_cell.length_c   1.000
_cell.angle_alpha   90.00
_cell.angle_beta   90.00
_cell.angle_gamma   90.00
#
_symmetry.space_group_name_H-M   'P 1'
#
loop_
_entity.id
_entity.type
_entity.pdbx_description
1 polymer ?
#
loop_
_entity_poly.entity_id
_entity_poly.type
_entity_poly.pdbx_seq_one_letter_code
_entity_poly.pdbx_strand_id
1 'polypeptide(L)'
;MIEKVYVRALKSMKNLQVKCSWLNVFVGTNSSGKSTFLQALLLMAQNGRNEDGLNGKLVSLGEFREVRNHYMPKDAIRIEIWEQGKEKSAWIEFEENKEEDTYKINTHYMAADDYYYDEGQSSGLMEGIGFHYLSCQRIGARDIYEKNILEESGFGIGGEFAMAYLLRNEGKPIEFYTSLRECTLPVLKKIREGKGNVIWKKDTFWQSEICNGITLGKIPQKKNERSGEYAAFKIQLTRLAYEEPFWEPEKELEIQIKEYRFDSGYCKKFETVNCFLRAAEMEGRIVSFLHKEYKKEKLPLVFQYRNQEQEYELDNIFHLHWWDREPQIKTWRVGQKYMIEIRANEFDFHPPHFHVSSNERSGVFLLSNGQMYARGKKKWQPHMISEITKWYQLHREELLETWENLHGSLKK
;
A
#
# COMPACT_ATOMS: atom_id res chain seq x y z
N MET A 1 -9.79 6.69 10.06
CA MET A 1 -9.30 8.09 9.91
C MET A 1 -10.44 9.00 10.31
N ILE A 2 -10.23 10.01 11.15
CA ILE A 2 -11.27 11.00 11.49
C ILE A 2 -11.52 11.90 10.27
N GLU A 3 -12.74 11.90 9.77
CA GLU A 3 -13.19 12.72 8.63
C GLU A 3 -13.88 14.00 9.09
N LYS A 4 -14.55 13.97 10.24
CA LYS A 4 -15.30 15.13 10.75
C LYS A 4 -15.29 15.16 12.27
N VAL A 5 -15.20 16.37 12.81
CA VAL A 5 -15.34 16.68 14.24
C VAL A 5 -16.42 17.74 14.42
N TYR A 6 -17.29 17.55 15.40
CA TYR A 6 -18.31 18.51 15.81
C TYR A 6 -18.13 18.86 17.29
N VAL A 7 -18.23 20.14 17.63
CA VAL A 7 -18.10 20.66 18.99
C VAL A 7 -19.23 21.66 19.27
N ARG A 8 -19.96 21.47 20.36
CA ARG A 8 -21.05 22.35 20.81
C ARG A 8 -20.85 22.77 22.26
N ALA A 9 -21.17 24.03 22.53
CA ALA A 9 -21.18 24.65 23.86
C ALA A 9 -19.86 24.56 24.66
N LEU A 10 -18.70 24.52 24.01
CA LEU A 10 -17.38 24.46 24.66
C LEU A 10 -16.65 25.80 24.61
N LYS A 11 -16.44 26.45 25.75
CA LYS A 11 -15.75 27.75 25.90
C LYS A 11 -16.26 28.79 24.89
N SER A 12 -15.43 29.27 23.97
CA SER A 12 -15.83 30.22 22.93
C SER A 12 -16.62 29.60 21.77
N MET A 13 -16.71 28.27 21.69
CA MET A 13 -17.39 27.55 20.61
C MET A 13 -18.86 27.30 20.95
N LYS A 14 -19.75 27.95 20.19
CA LYS A 14 -21.18 27.67 20.27
C LYS A 14 -21.52 26.38 19.52
N ASN A 15 -21.14 26.34 18.25
CA ASN A 15 -21.36 25.22 17.35
C ASN A 15 -20.28 25.29 16.26
N LEU A 16 -19.36 24.31 16.24
CA LEU A 16 -18.26 24.23 15.30
C LEU A 16 -18.24 22.85 14.66
N GLN A 17 -18.17 22.83 13.32
CA GLN A 17 -17.94 21.61 12.55
C GLN A 17 -16.67 21.76 11.72
N VAL A 18 -15.77 20.80 11.82
CA VAL A 18 -14.50 20.78 11.09
C VAL A 18 -14.41 19.49 10.28
N LYS A 19 -14.10 19.62 8.99
CA LYS A 19 -13.69 18.48 8.14
C LYS A 19 -12.20 18.24 8.32
N CYS A 20 -11.82 16.99 8.50
CA CYS A 20 -10.45 16.59 8.78
C CYS A 20 -9.86 15.79 7.62
N SER A 21 -8.55 15.94 7.43
CA SER A 21 -7.74 15.11 6.53
C SER A 21 -6.66 14.36 7.32
N TRP A 22 -5.77 13.63 6.64
CA TRP A 22 -4.64 12.96 7.27
C TRP A 22 -3.67 13.92 7.98
N LEU A 23 -3.64 15.20 7.58
CA LEU A 23 -2.87 16.26 8.23
C LEU A 23 -3.74 17.52 8.37
N ASN A 24 -3.91 17.99 9.60
CA ASN A 24 -4.70 19.19 9.89
C ASN A 24 -3.82 20.21 10.58
N VAL A 25 -3.66 21.40 9.98
CA VAL A 25 -2.86 22.50 10.54
C VAL A 25 -3.81 23.64 10.92
N PHE A 26 -3.91 23.93 12.22
CA PHE A 26 -4.75 25.00 12.75
C PHE A 26 -3.94 26.28 12.95
N VAL A 27 -4.22 27.31 12.16
CA VAL A 27 -3.57 28.63 12.23
C VAL A 27 -4.58 29.74 12.54
N GLY A 28 -4.12 30.87 13.07
CA GLY A 28 -4.96 32.03 13.36
C GLY A 28 -4.55 32.77 14.62
N THR A 29 -5.19 33.90 14.89
CA THR A 29 -4.91 34.77 16.05
C THR A 29 -5.19 34.09 17.39
N ASN A 30 -4.57 34.56 18.47
CA ASN A 30 -4.88 34.08 19.81
C ASN A 30 -6.37 34.27 20.12
N SER A 31 -6.92 33.35 20.92
CA SER A 31 -8.35 33.32 21.27
C SER A 31 -9.33 33.02 20.12
N SER A 32 -8.84 32.66 18.93
CA SER A 32 -9.69 32.22 17.82
C SER A 32 -10.34 30.82 18.01
N GLY A 33 -10.07 30.14 19.12
CA GLY A 33 -10.62 28.82 19.44
C GLY A 33 -9.72 27.63 19.09
N LYS A 34 -8.52 27.82 18.52
CA LYS A 34 -7.60 26.70 18.18
C LYS A 34 -7.32 25.78 19.36
N SER A 35 -6.93 26.34 20.50
CA SER A 35 -6.66 25.56 21.72
C SER A 35 -7.91 24.88 22.24
N THR A 36 -9.06 25.57 22.20
CA THR A 36 -10.36 25.00 22.56
C THR A 36 -10.72 23.78 21.70
N PHE A 37 -10.40 23.81 20.40
CA PHE A 37 -10.65 22.69 19.50
C PHE A 37 -9.79 21.48 19.87
N LEU A 38 -8.49 21.70 20.11
CA LEU A 38 -7.62 20.63 20.59
C LEU A 38 -8.09 20.09 21.95
N GLN A 39 -8.50 20.97 22.86
CA GLN A 39 -9.06 20.57 24.16
C GLN A 39 -10.31 19.70 24.03
N ALA A 40 -11.16 19.92 23.02
CA ALA A 40 -12.29 19.03 22.74
C ALA A 40 -11.83 17.60 22.41
N LEU A 41 -10.80 17.46 21.57
CA LEU A 41 -10.24 16.14 21.23
C LEU A 41 -9.62 15.46 22.46
N LEU A 42 -8.93 16.23 23.32
CA LEU A 42 -8.35 15.72 24.56
C LEU A 42 -9.43 15.28 25.57
N LEU A 43 -10.51 16.04 25.70
CA LEU A 43 -11.66 15.64 26.51
C LEU A 43 -12.24 14.32 26.03
N MET A 44 -12.44 14.14 24.72
CA MET A 44 -12.93 12.87 24.19
C MET A 44 -11.95 11.72 24.48
N ALA A 45 -10.64 11.95 24.30
CA ALA A 45 -9.63 10.92 24.49
C ALA A 45 -9.48 10.46 25.96
N GLN A 46 -9.43 11.40 26.91
CA GLN A 46 -9.30 11.05 28.34
C GLN A 46 -10.56 10.41 28.90
N ASN A 47 -11.74 10.76 28.34
CA ASN A 47 -13.02 10.18 28.74
C ASN A 47 -13.41 8.91 27.97
N GLY A 48 -12.58 8.48 27.01
CA GLY A 48 -12.92 7.36 26.13
C GLY A 48 -12.81 5.98 26.78
N ARG A 49 -11.90 5.82 27.76
CA ARG A 49 -11.69 4.56 28.49
C ARG A 49 -12.11 4.66 29.96
N ASN A 50 -11.75 5.77 30.60
CA ASN A 50 -12.14 6.09 31.96
C ASN A 50 -12.94 7.40 31.92
N GLU A 51 -13.90 7.61 32.81
CA GLU A 51 -14.64 8.88 32.88
C GLU A 51 -13.86 9.93 33.70
N ASP A 52 -12.70 10.37 33.21
CA ASP A 52 -11.80 11.32 33.89
C ASP A 52 -12.37 12.76 33.97
N GLY A 53 -13.51 13.03 33.33
CA GLY A 53 -14.22 14.30 33.38
C GLY A 53 -13.53 15.44 32.63
N LEU A 54 -13.79 16.67 33.09
CA LEU A 54 -13.18 17.90 32.57
C LEU A 54 -11.74 18.11 33.06
N ASN A 55 -11.31 17.35 34.05
CA ASN A 55 -10.06 17.52 34.79
C ASN A 55 -9.29 16.21 34.89
N GLY A 56 -8.76 15.78 33.76
CA GLY A 56 -8.00 14.55 33.63
C GLY A 56 -6.53 14.81 33.31
N LYS A 57 -5.83 13.73 32.97
CA LYS A 57 -4.40 13.75 32.68
C LYS A 57 -4.06 14.54 31.41
N LEU A 58 -4.83 14.35 30.33
CA LEU A 58 -4.58 15.04 29.05
C LEU A 58 -4.90 16.53 29.12
N VAL A 59 -5.99 16.90 29.80
CA VAL A 59 -6.40 18.28 30.00
C VAL A 59 -7.16 18.48 31.31
N SER A 60 -6.87 19.61 31.98
CA SER A 60 -7.67 20.15 33.07
C SER A 60 -8.20 21.53 32.73
N LEU A 61 -9.53 21.65 32.76
CA LEU A 61 -10.25 22.83 32.28
C LEU A 61 -10.94 23.64 33.38
N GLY A 62 -11.03 23.11 34.60
CA GLY A 62 -11.69 23.75 35.74
C GLY A 62 -13.15 23.32 35.88
N GLU A 63 -13.98 24.25 36.36
CA GLU A 63 -15.38 24.00 36.69
C GLU A 63 -16.28 23.95 35.45
N PHE A 64 -17.31 23.09 35.47
CA PHE A 64 -18.21 22.93 34.32
C PHE A 64 -18.80 24.26 33.82
N ARG A 65 -19.18 25.16 34.74
CA ARG A 65 -19.75 26.47 34.41
C ARG A 65 -18.76 27.41 33.73
N GLU A 66 -17.47 27.28 34.00
CA GLU A 66 -16.39 28.06 33.36
C GLU A 66 -16.05 27.51 31.97
N VAL A 67 -16.18 26.20 31.80
CA VAL A 67 -15.86 25.49 30.57
C VAL A 67 -16.99 25.57 29.56
N ARG A 68 -18.25 25.55 30.01
CA ARG A 68 -19.43 25.69 29.15
C ARG A 68 -19.45 27.05 28.48
N ASN A 69 -19.90 27.09 27.23
CA ASN A 69 -20.07 28.34 26.50
C ASN A 69 -21.05 29.26 27.25
N HIS A 70 -20.58 30.48 27.55
CA HIS A 70 -21.34 31.46 28.32
C HIS A 70 -22.69 31.83 27.69
N TYR A 71 -22.79 31.77 26.35
CA TYR A 71 -24.02 32.08 25.62
C TYR A 71 -24.96 30.87 25.46
N MET A 72 -24.61 29.71 26.01
CA MET A 72 -25.38 28.47 25.95
C MET A 72 -25.56 27.85 27.35
N PRO A 73 -26.13 28.59 28.32
CA PRO A 73 -26.13 28.22 29.75
C PRO A 73 -27.11 27.07 30.10
N LYS A 74 -27.85 26.54 29.13
CA LYS A 74 -28.74 25.39 29.32
C LYS A 74 -28.33 24.19 28.47
N ASP A 75 -27.30 24.34 27.64
CA ASP A 75 -26.83 23.29 26.75
C ASP A 75 -25.77 22.45 27.44
N ALA A 76 -25.74 21.16 27.11
CA ALA A 76 -24.64 20.28 27.42
C ALA A 76 -23.44 20.57 26.50
N ILE A 77 -22.24 20.35 27.01
CA ILE A 77 -21.02 20.38 26.18
C ILE A 77 -20.99 19.08 25.39
N ARG A 78 -20.97 19.15 24.07
CA ARG A 78 -21.04 17.95 23.22
C ARG A 78 -19.91 17.93 22.20
N ILE A 79 -19.25 16.77 22.08
CA ILE A 79 -18.16 16.54 21.14
C ILE A 79 -18.47 15.26 20.37
N GLU A 80 -18.43 15.31 19.05
CA GLU A 80 -18.67 14.15 18.19
C GLU A 80 -17.57 14.01 17.13
N ILE A 81 -17.26 12.77 16.77
CA ILE A 81 -16.35 12.45 15.67
C ILE A 81 -16.95 11.42 14.73
N TRP A 82 -16.67 11.58 13.44
CA TRP A 82 -16.97 10.59 12.41
C TRP A 82 -15.67 10.11 11.79
N GLU A 83 -15.56 8.80 11.64
CA GLU A 83 -14.48 8.18 10.91
C GLU A 83 -14.88 7.87 9.47
N GLN A 84 -13.89 7.91 8.58
CA GLN A 84 -14.08 7.60 7.17
C GLN A 84 -14.67 6.19 7.00
N GLY A 85 -15.80 6.11 6.30
CA GLY A 85 -16.52 4.85 6.05
C GLY A 85 -17.47 4.43 7.18
N LYS A 86 -17.64 5.24 8.23
CA LYS A 86 -18.60 5.02 9.31
C LYS A 86 -19.84 5.88 9.13
N GLU A 87 -21.01 5.31 9.40
CA GLU A 87 -22.30 5.99 9.28
C GLU A 87 -22.64 6.80 10.54
N LYS A 88 -22.26 6.29 11.72
CA LYS A 88 -22.59 6.87 13.02
C LYS A 88 -21.37 7.50 13.70
N SER A 89 -21.58 8.60 14.42
CA SER A 89 -20.55 9.27 15.21
C SER A 89 -20.32 8.57 16.54
N ALA A 90 -19.07 8.64 17.01
CA ALA A 90 -18.77 8.51 18.42
C ALA A 90 -18.95 9.87 19.08
N TRP A 91 -19.49 9.91 20.30
CA TRP A 91 -19.74 11.17 20.98
C TRP A 91 -19.60 11.09 22.49
N ILE A 92 -19.31 12.26 23.07
CA ILE A 92 -19.33 12.52 24.50
C ILE A 92 -20.12 13.79 24.77
N GLU A 93 -20.89 13.77 25.85
CA GLU A 93 -21.73 14.87 26.29
C GLU A 93 -21.59 15.08 27.80
N PHE A 94 -21.36 16.33 28.22
CA PHE A 94 -21.29 16.74 29.61
C PHE A 94 -22.52 17.58 29.94
N GLU A 95 -23.38 17.06 30.81
CA GLU A 95 -24.67 17.67 31.16
C GLU A 95 -24.65 18.15 32.62
N GLU A 96 -25.12 19.38 32.88
CA GLU A 96 -25.14 19.95 34.23
C GLU A 96 -26.11 19.19 35.14
N ASN A 97 -25.62 18.70 36.28
CA ASN A 97 -26.44 18.16 37.35
C ASN A 97 -26.61 19.23 38.44
N LYS A 98 -27.72 19.98 38.37
CA LYS A 98 -27.99 21.08 39.30
C LYS A 98 -28.26 20.64 40.74
N GLU A 99 -28.74 19.41 40.94
CA GLU A 99 -29.07 18.92 42.28
C GLU A 99 -27.83 18.66 43.12
N GLU A 100 -26.76 18.19 42.46
CA GLU A 100 -25.49 17.86 43.10
C GLU A 100 -24.41 18.94 42.93
N ASP A 101 -24.72 20.01 42.19
CA ASP A 101 -23.74 21.02 41.73
C ASP A 101 -22.55 20.40 40.97
N THR A 102 -22.84 19.38 40.16
CA THR A 102 -21.88 18.60 39.37
C THR A 102 -22.29 18.54 37.89
N TYR A 103 -21.70 17.61 37.14
CA TYR A 103 -22.12 17.26 35.78
C TYR A 103 -22.11 15.74 35.61
N LYS A 104 -22.96 15.25 34.71
CA LYS A 104 -22.97 13.86 34.25
C LYS A 104 -22.26 13.75 32.92
N ILE A 105 -21.61 12.62 32.68
CA ILE A 105 -20.96 12.31 31.43
C ILE A 105 -21.78 11.24 30.75
N ASN A 106 -22.24 11.52 29.53
CA ASN A 106 -22.90 10.57 28.67
C ASN A 106 -21.97 10.28 27.50
N THR A 107 -21.79 9.01 27.19
CA THR A 107 -20.88 8.59 26.11
C THR A 107 -21.57 7.61 25.17
N HIS A 108 -21.12 7.63 23.92
CA HIS A 108 -21.45 6.59 22.95
C HIS A 108 -20.21 6.29 22.12
N TYR A 109 -19.52 5.23 22.54
CA TYR A 109 -18.37 4.65 21.87
C TYR A 109 -18.71 3.22 21.44
N MET A 110 -17.88 2.63 20.57
CA MET A 110 -17.80 1.17 20.53
C MET A 110 -17.13 0.72 21.82
N ALA A 111 -17.88 0.16 22.78
CA ALA A 111 -17.27 -0.42 23.96
C ALA A 111 -16.48 -1.67 23.55
N ALA A 112 -15.27 -1.85 24.08
CA ALA A 112 -14.45 -3.03 23.83
C ALA A 112 -15.12 -4.34 24.28
N ASP A 113 -16.15 -4.25 25.14
CA ASP A 113 -16.91 -5.37 25.70
C ASP A 113 -18.31 -5.56 25.08
N ASP A 114 -18.69 -4.75 24.08
CA ASP A 114 -19.97 -4.95 23.38
C ASP A 114 -19.87 -6.16 22.43
N TYR A 115 -20.62 -7.22 22.75
CA TYR A 115 -20.78 -8.42 21.92
C TYR A 115 -21.35 -8.15 20.51
N TYR A 116 -21.81 -6.94 20.23
CA TYR A 116 -22.33 -6.49 18.94
C TYR A 116 -21.42 -5.43 18.33
N TYR A 117 -20.52 -5.87 17.46
CA TYR A 117 -19.70 -4.98 16.64
C TYR A 117 -20.58 -4.31 15.57
N ASP A 118 -20.93 -3.04 15.78
CA ASP A 118 -21.58 -2.22 14.74
C ASP A 118 -20.51 -1.68 13.79
N GLU A 119 -20.39 -2.31 12.61
CA GLU A 119 -19.47 -1.89 11.55
C GLU A 119 -19.66 -0.43 11.14
N GLY A 120 -20.86 0.13 11.28
CA GLY A 120 -21.18 1.52 10.95
C GLY A 120 -20.82 2.53 12.05
N GLN A 121 -20.46 2.09 13.26
CA GLN A 121 -20.16 2.95 14.40
C GLN A 121 -18.69 3.40 14.40
N SER A 122 -18.44 4.69 14.65
CA SER A 122 -17.09 5.23 14.86
C SER A 122 -16.55 4.82 16.24
N SER A 123 -15.25 4.55 16.35
CA SER A 123 -14.65 4.04 17.60
C SER A 123 -14.43 5.10 18.68
N GLY A 124 -14.32 6.38 18.31
CA GLY A 124 -13.95 7.44 19.25
C GLY A 124 -12.44 7.62 19.38
N LEU A 125 -12.03 8.50 20.29
CA LEU A 125 -10.65 8.68 20.73
C LEU A 125 -10.49 8.10 22.13
N MET A 126 -9.38 7.40 22.38
CA MET A 126 -9.08 6.80 23.68
C MET A 126 -7.60 6.99 24.01
N GLU A 127 -7.30 7.51 25.20
CA GLU A 127 -5.91 7.61 25.66
C GLU A 127 -5.24 6.23 25.64
N GLY A 128 -4.07 6.18 25.01
CA GLY A 128 -3.25 4.98 24.95
C GLY A 128 -3.68 3.93 23.90
N ILE A 129 -4.77 4.16 23.17
CA ILE A 129 -5.24 3.31 22.06
C ILE A 129 -5.42 4.18 20.82
N GLY A 130 -4.40 4.19 19.95
CA GLY A 130 -4.47 4.93 18.67
C GLY A 130 -4.48 6.46 18.78
N PHE A 131 -4.45 7.03 19.99
CA PHE A 131 -4.35 8.47 20.23
C PHE A 131 -3.11 8.82 21.05
N HIS A 132 -2.32 9.77 20.53
CA HIS A 132 -1.17 10.34 21.22
C HIS A 132 -1.24 11.86 21.16
N TYR A 133 -1.00 12.50 22.30
CA TYR A 133 -0.95 13.95 22.41
C TYR A 133 0.45 14.40 22.87
N LEU A 134 0.97 15.44 22.22
CA LEU A 134 2.21 16.11 22.61
C LEU A 134 1.92 17.60 22.82
N SER A 135 2.14 18.07 24.02
CA SER A 135 1.93 19.47 24.41
C SER A 135 2.93 20.41 23.75
N CYS A 136 2.51 21.64 23.48
CA CYS A 136 3.43 22.71 23.08
C CYS A 136 4.44 23.05 24.19
N GLN A 137 4.11 22.77 25.45
CA GLN A 137 4.98 22.93 26.62
C GLN A 137 5.85 21.69 26.88
N ARG A 138 6.18 20.93 25.82
CA ARG A 138 7.03 19.74 25.90
C ARG A 138 8.40 20.04 26.51
N ILE A 139 8.99 19.01 27.11
CA ILE A 139 10.35 19.07 27.61
C ILE A 139 11.33 19.24 26.45
N GLY A 140 12.37 20.05 26.68
CA GLY A 140 13.48 20.20 25.76
C GLY A 140 14.46 19.01 25.82
N ALA A 141 15.61 19.18 25.19
CA ALA A 141 16.74 18.28 25.40
C ALA A 141 17.14 18.28 26.89
N ARG A 142 17.34 17.10 27.46
CA ARG A 142 17.80 16.91 28.83
C ARG A 142 18.93 15.90 28.86
N ASP A 143 19.83 16.00 29.82
CA ASP A 143 20.88 14.99 30.03
C ASP A 143 20.30 13.69 30.60
N ILE A 144 19.20 13.80 31.35
CA ILE A 144 18.53 12.68 32.00
C ILE A 144 17.04 12.73 31.63
N TYR A 145 16.54 11.61 31.12
CA TYR A 145 15.13 11.41 30.80
C TYR A 145 14.49 10.45 31.79
N GLU A 146 13.19 10.64 32.03
CA GLU A 146 12.42 9.76 32.89
C GLU A 146 12.15 8.43 32.17
N LYS A 147 12.13 7.35 32.95
CA LYS A 147 11.70 6.04 32.44
C LYS A 147 10.20 5.92 32.64
N ASN A 148 9.51 5.39 31.65
CA ASN A 148 8.09 5.06 31.76
C ASN A 148 7.92 3.77 32.58
N ILE A 149 7.94 3.90 33.91
CA ILE A 149 7.85 2.77 34.85
C ILE A 149 6.41 2.21 34.89
N LEU A 150 5.41 3.06 34.63
CA LEU A 150 3.99 2.72 34.69
C LEU A 150 3.48 2.01 33.41
N GLU A 151 4.35 1.77 32.44
CA GLU A 151 4.04 1.16 31.13
C GLU A 151 2.90 1.83 30.34
N GLU A 152 2.59 3.09 30.63
CA GLU A 152 1.60 3.82 29.85
C GLU A 152 2.05 3.87 28.39
N SER A 153 1.16 3.59 27.44
CA SER A 153 1.56 3.58 26.03
C SER A 153 1.95 4.99 25.56
N GLY A 154 3.06 5.10 24.83
CA GLY A 154 3.54 6.35 24.24
C GLY A 154 4.73 6.99 24.98
N PHE A 155 4.82 8.31 24.88
CA PHE A 155 6.00 9.10 25.27
C PHE A 155 5.71 10.21 26.30
N GLY A 156 4.53 10.19 26.91
CA GLY A 156 4.08 11.24 27.85
C GLY A 156 3.63 12.52 27.13
N ILE A 157 2.80 13.32 27.80
CA ILE A 157 2.18 14.53 27.20
C ILE A 157 3.24 15.61 26.96
N GLY A 158 4.24 15.70 27.83
CA GLY A 158 5.38 16.60 27.68
C GLY A 158 6.54 15.98 26.91
N GLY A 159 6.46 14.72 26.47
CA GLY A 159 7.60 14.00 25.89
C GLY A 159 8.61 13.50 26.93
N GLU A 160 8.26 13.48 28.21
CA GLU A 160 9.09 13.04 29.34
C GLU A 160 9.64 11.62 29.20
N PHE A 161 8.90 10.76 28.48
CA PHE A 161 9.28 9.37 28.22
C PHE A 161 9.73 9.13 26.78
N ALA A 162 9.96 10.18 25.98
CA ALA A 162 10.30 10.04 24.56
C ALA A 162 11.53 9.14 24.34
N MET A 163 12.59 9.32 25.15
CA MET A 163 13.79 8.48 25.05
C MET A 163 13.53 7.03 25.46
N ALA A 164 12.75 6.80 26.53
CA ALA A 164 12.37 5.45 26.95
C ALA A 164 11.53 4.75 25.87
N TYR A 165 10.60 5.46 25.24
CA TYR A 165 9.80 4.94 24.13
C TYR A 165 10.67 4.58 22.91
N LEU A 166 11.60 5.46 22.53
CA LEU A 166 12.50 5.20 21.40
C LEU A 166 13.42 4.00 21.66
N LEU A 167 13.98 3.88 22.86
CA LEU A 167 14.81 2.73 23.26
C LEU A 167 14.00 1.42 23.29
N ARG A 168 12.78 1.44 23.84
CA ARG A 168 11.89 0.26 23.87
C ARG A 168 11.52 -0.23 22.46
N ASN A 169 11.46 0.69 21.49
CA ASN A 169 11.15 0.39 20.10
C ASN A 169 12.39 0.36 19.21
N GLU A 170 13.59 0.44 19.80
CA GLU A 170 14.83 0.37 19.04
C GLU A 170 14.97 -1.02 18.41
N GLY A 171 15.29 -1.05 17.11
CA GLY A 171 15.47 -2.29 16.37
C GLY A 171 14.18 -3.05 16.04
N LYS A 172 13.00 -2.60 16.50
CA LYS A 172 11.73 -3.16 16.02
C LYS A 172 11.61 -2.89 14.52
N PRO A 173 11.52 -3.93 13.68
CA PRO A 173 11.37 -3.72 12.26
C PRO A 173 10.02 -3.07 12.01
N ILE A 174 10.03 -1.99 11.24
CA ILE A 174 8.79 -1.41 10.72
C ILE A 174 8.15 -2.49 9.85
N GLU A 175 6.85 -2.76 10.03
CA GLU A 175 6.10 -3.84 9.36
C GLU A 175 6.40 -3.94 7.86
N PHE A 176 6.59 -2.78 7.22
CA PHE A 176 7.05 -2.66 5.84
C PHE A 176 8.36 -3.42 5.53
N TYR A 177 9.40 -3.28 6.35
CA TYR A 177 10.68 -3.97 6.14
C TYR A 177 10.59 -5.47 6.38
N THR A 178 9.79 -5.91 7.36
CA THR A 178 9.54 -7.34 7.59
C THR A 178 8.84 -7.95 6.38
N SER A 179 7.77 -7.30 5.92
CA SER A 179 7.03 -7.67 4.72
C SER A 179 7.92 -7.78 3.47
N LEU A 180 8.80 -6.81 3.24
CA LEU A 180 9.76 -6.86 2.14
C LEU A 180 10.72 -8.05 2.23
N ARG A 181 11.20 -8.37 3.44
CA ARG A 181 12.16 -9.47 3.64
C ARG A 181 11.52 -10.84 3.46
N GLU A 182 10.32 -11.03 3.97
CA GLU A 182 9.66 -12.32 4.00
C GLU A 182 8.92 -12.63 2.69
N CYS A 183 8.34 -11.62 2.03
CA CYS A 183 7.50 -11.82 0.86
C CYS A 183 8.18 -11.40 -0.44
N THR A 184 8.71 -10.17 -0.49
CA THR A 184 9.22 -9.59 -1.73
C THR A 184 10.58 -10.11 -2.14
N LEU A 185 11.54 -10.17 -1.21
CA LEU A 185 12.91 -10.60 -1.52
C LEU A 185 13.01 -12.04 -2.04
N PRO A 186 12.30 -13.03 -1.47
CA PRO A 186 12.39 -14.39 -1.97
C PRO A 186 11.84 -14.53 -3.39
N VAL A 187 10.75 -13.81 -3.71
CA VAL A 187 10.19 -13.74 -5.07
C VAL A 187 11.24 -13.18 -6.05
N LEU A 188 11.82 -12.01 -5.75
CA LEU A 188 12.87 -11.41 -6.59
C LEU A 188 14.10 -12.32 -6.77
N LYS A 189 14.47 -13.06 -5.72
CA LYS A 189 15.57 -14.03 -5.79
C LYS A 189 15.26 -15.17 -6.76
N LYS A 190 14.06 -15.75 -6.69
CA LYS A 190 13.60 -16.82 -7.59
C LYS A 190 13.58 -16.40 -9.04
N ILE A 191 13.09 -15.19 -9.30
CA ILE A 191 13.08 -14.57 -10.62
C ILE A 191 14.48 -14.52 -11.23
N ARG A 192 15.44 -14.03 -10.45
CA ARG A 192 16.83 -13.92 -10.88
C ARG A 192 17.50 -15.29 -11.10
N GLU A 193 17.24 -16.26 -10.22
CA GLU A 193 17.74 -17.63 -10.37
C GLU A 193 17.21 -18.30 -11.64
N GLY A 194 15.96 -18.03 -12.01
CA GLY A 194 15.32 -18.52 -13.24
C GLY A 194 15.85 -17.88 -14.53
N LYS A 195 16.69 -16.83 -14.45
CA LYS A 195 17.06 -15.94 -15.58
C LYS A 195 15.84 -15.29 -16.26
N GLY A 196 14.81 -15.02 -15.47
CA GLY A 196 13.62 -14.29 -15.88
C GLY A 196 13.94 -12.93 -16.48
N ASN A 197 13.38 -12.64 -17.65
CA ASN A 197 13.36 -11.27 -18.19
C ASN A 197 12.31 -10.46 -17.43
N VAL A 198 12.74 -9.56 -16.55
CA VAL A 198 11.84 -8.60 -15.90
C VAL A 198 11.96 -7.26 -16.60
N ILE A 199 10.84 -6.69 -17.03
CA ILE A 199 10.80 -5.36 -17.61
C ILE A 199 10.41 -4.37 -16.52
N TRP A 200 11.29 -3.41 -16.24
CA TRP A 200 11.13 -2.43 -15.17
C TRP A 200 10.65 -1.07 -15.69
N LYS A 201 9.84 -0.36 -14.89
CA LYS A 201 9.50 1.07 -15.14
C LYS A 201 10.74 1.91 -14.91
N LYS A 202 11.11 2.76 -15.88
CA LYS A 202 12.27 3.64 -15.79
C LYS A 202 12.13 4.64 -14.62
N ASP A 203 13.16 4.67 -13.77
CA ASP A 203 13.68 5.63 -12.77
C ASP A 203 12.73 6.56 -11.97
N THR A 204 11.64 7.11 -12.53
CA THR A 204 10.82 8.14 -11.86
C THR A 204 10.11 7.64 -10.60
N PHE A 205 9.77 6.36 -10.52
CA PHE A 205 9.15 5.76 -9.32
C PHE A 205 10.11 5.67 -8.13
N TRP A 206 11.38 5.31 -8.36
CA TRP A 206 12.38 5.18 -7.28
C TRP A 206 13.01 6.53 -6.88
N GLN A 207 12.87 7.52 -7.76
CA GLN A 207 13.13 8.93 -7.50
C GLN A 207 11.90 9.66 -6.93
N SER A 208 10.74 9.02 -6.87
CA SER A 208 9.55 9.63 -6.26
C SER A 208 9.79 9.81 -4.77
N GLU A 209 9.41 10.98 -4.29
CA GLU A 209 9.49 11.34 -2.89
C GLU A 209 8.52 10.47 -2.09
N ILE A 210 9.05 9.56 -1.27
CA ILE A 210 8.25 8.76 -0.36
C ILE A 210 7.84 9.60 0.85
N CYS A 211 8.75 10.49 1.31
CA CYS A 211 8.52 11.37 2.45
C CYS A 211 9.57 12.50 2.51
N ASN A 212 9.14 13.76 2.49
CA ASN A 212 9.96 14.96 2.83
C ASN A 212 11.36 14.98 2.18
N GLY A 213 11.42 14.87 0.86
CA GLY A 213 12.63 14.85 0.04
C GLY A 213 13.40 13.52 0.00
N ILE A 214 12.92 12.50 0.72
CA ILE A 214 13.51 11.16 0.75
C ILE A 214 12.90 10.31 -0.36
N THR A 215 13.75 9.84 -1.27
CA THR A 215 13.40 8.87 -2.30
C THR A 215 13.84 7.47 -1.87
N LEU A 216 13.34 6.41 -2.52
CA LEU A 216 13.73 5.02 -2.22
C LEU A 216 15.26 4.82 -2.35
N GLY A 217 15.92 5.53 -3.28
CA GLY A 217 17.38 5.50 -3.43
C GLY A 217 18.16 6.24 -2.31
N LYS A 218 17.51 7.21 -1.63
CA LYS A 218 18.13 8.11 -0.65
C LYS A 218 17.79 7.80 0.81
N ILE A 219 17.13 6.68 1.11
CA ILE A 219 16.83 6.26 2.49
C ILE A 219 18.15 6.18 3.29
N PRO A 220 18.30 6.98 4.38
CA PRO A 220 19.54 7.03 5.16
C PRO A 220 19.85 5.69 5.85
N GLN A 221 21.13 5.31 5.93
CA GLN A 221 21.57 4.22 6.80
C GLN A 221 21.53 4.69 8.27
N LYS A 222 21.02 3.86 9.19
CA LYS A 222 21.27 4.07 10.62
C LYS A 222 22.74 3.77 10.92
N LYS A 223 23.40 4.65 11.69
CA LYS A 223 24.69 4.30 12.33
C LYS A 223 24.45 3.08 13.22
N ASN A 224 25.17 1.99 12.96
CA ASN A 224 25.14 0.69 13.66
C ASN A 224 24.06 -0.32 13.26
N GLU A 225 23.35 -0.12 12.15
CA GLU A 225 22.50 -1.18 11.59
C GLU A 225 23.40 -2.30 11.03
N ARG A 226 23.31 -3.53 11.58
CA ARG A 226 24.15 -4.67 11.17
C ARG A 226 24.04 -4.87 9.65
N SER A 227 25.11 -4.52 8.96
CA SER A 227 25.11 -3.93 7.61
C SER A 227 25.15 -4.95 6.46
N GLY A 228 24.83 -6.22 6.70
CA GLY A 228 24.81 -7.23 5.64
C GLY A 228 23.51 -7.20 4.85
N GLU A 229 22.38 -7.40 5.54
CA GLU A 229 21.09 -7.63 4.90
C GLU A 229 20.47 -6.36 4.31
N TYR A 230 20.52 -5.24 5.03
CA TYR A 230 19.99 -3.96 4.53
C TYR A 230 20.83 -3.42 3.36
N ALA A 231 22.16 -3.57 3.41
CA ALA A 231 23.01 -3.21 2.29
C ALA A 231 22.78 -4.13 1.09
N ALA A 232 22.66 -5.45 1.31
CA ALA A 232 22.29 -6.40 0.26
C ALA A 232 20.92 -6.08 -0.35
N PHE A 233 19.95 -5.68 0.48
CA PHE A 233 18.63 -5.24 0.05
C PHE A 233 18.70 -3.98 -0.83
N LYS A 234 19.42 -2.95 -0.37
CA LYS A 234 19.62 -1.71 -1.13
C LYS A 234 20.32 -1.96 -2.47
N ILE A 235 21.34 -2.81 -2.47
CA ILE A 235 22.04 -3.23 -3.70
C ILE A 235 21.07 -3.97 -4.64
N GLN A 236 20.23 -4.87 -4.11
CA GLN A 236 19.25 -5.59 -4.92
C GLN A 236 18.22 -4.64 -5.53
N LEU A 237 17.60 -3.76 -4.75
CA LEU A 237 16.66 -2.75 -5.26
C LEU A 237 17.29 -1.82 -6.29
N THR A 238 18.53 -1.40 -6.04
CA THR A 238 19.28 -0.52 -6.94
C THR A 238 19.58 -1.21 -8.27
N ARG A 239 19.96 -2.50 -8.26
CA ARG A 239 20.16 -3.27 -9.51
C ARG A 239 18.89 -3.38 -10.33
N LEU A 240 17.74 -3.64 -9.69
CA LEU A 240 16.44 -3.69 -10.39
C LEU A 240 16.06 -2.35 -11.03
N ALA A 241 16.63 -1.23 -10.58
CA ALA A 241 16.40 0.09 -11.16
C ALA A 241 17.32 0.43 -12.35
N TYR A 242 18.48 -0.23 -12.48
CA TYR A 242 19.54 0.15 -13.44
C TYR A 242 20.00 -0.97 -14.40
N GLU A 243 19.52 -2.21 -14.24
CA GLU A 243 19.75 -3.31 -15.19
C GLU A 243 18.70 -3.37 -16.32
N GLU A 244 19.15 -3.43 -17.58
CA GLU A 244 18.28 -3.68 -18.74
C GLU A 244 17.59 -5.06 -18.66
N PRO A 245 16.36 -5.22 -19.19
CA PRO A 245 15.60 -4.27 -20.03
C PRO A 245 14.66 -3.31 -19.28
N PHE A 246 14.50 -2.10 -19.83
CA PHE A 246 13.55 -1.06 -19.36
C PHE A 246 12.45 -0.78 -20.39
N TRP A 247 11.32 -0.25 -19.93
CA TRP A 247 10.29 0.31 -20.80
C TRP A 247 10.12 1.82 -20.61
N GLU A 248 9.82 2.51 -21.71
CA GLU A 248 9.55 3.95 -21.76
C GLU A 248 8.10 4.20 -22.24
N PRO A 249 7.46 5.32 -21.84
CA PRO A 249 6.06 5.61 -22.14
C PRO A 249 5.73 5.85 -23.62
N GLU A 250 6.72 5.84 -24.52
CA GLU A 250 6.67 6.54 -25.82
C GLU A 250 6.04 5.76 -26.98
N LYS A 251 5.49 4.56 -26.75
CA LYS A 251 4.75 3.81 -27.78
C LYS A 251 3.25 3.93 -27.58
N GLU A 252 2.54 4.40 -28.63
CA GLU A 252 1.10 4.21 -28.79
C GLU A 252 0.75 2.72 -28.70
N LEU A 253 -0.35 2.43 -28.02
CA LEU A 253 -0.80 1.09 -27.68
C LEU A 253 -2.10 0.77 -28.40
N GLU A 254 -2.24 -0.44 -28.93
CA GLU A 254 -3.51 -0.88 -29.54
C GLU A 254 -4.60 -1.16 -28.49
N ILE A 255 -4.20 -1.38 -27.22
CA ILE A 255 -5.07 -1.71 -26.09
C ILE A 255 -5.21 -0.50 -25.17
N GLN A 256 -6.44 -0.21 -24.73
CA GLN A 256 -6.73 0.80 -23.71
C GLN A 256 -7.42 0.15 -22.50
N ILE A 257 -6.91 0.33 -21.28
CA ILE A 257 -7.64 -0.12 -20.08
C ILE A 257 -8.76 0.88 -19.76
N LYS A 258 -9.98 0.38 -19.64
CA LYS A 258 -11.16 1.15 -19.18
C LYS A 258 -11.31 1.12 -17.68
N GLU A 259 -11.10 -0.04 -17.08
CA GLU A 259 -11.39 -0.26 -15.67
C GLU A 259 -10.33 -1.16 -15.02
N TYR A 260 -9.90 -0.77 -13.82
CA TYR A 260 -9.14 -1.64 -12.93
C TYR A 260 -10.08 -2.03 -11.80
N ARG A 261 -10.37 -3.33 -11.67
CA ARG A 261 -11.27 -3.88 -10.64
C ARG A 261 -10.50 -4.32 -9.38
N PHE A 262 -9.35 -3.68 -9.16
CA PHE A 262 -8.51 -3.79 -7.97
C PHE A 262 -8.02 -2.38 -7.60
N ASP A 263 -7.69 -2.18 -6.32
CA ASP A 263 -7.24 -0.89 -5.78
C ASP A 263 -8.18 0.28 -6.14
N SER A 264 -9.43 0.22 -5.68
CA SER A 264 -10.48 1.20 -6.03
C SER A 264 -10.15 2.65 -5.66
N GLY A 265 -9.25 2.84 -4.69
CA GLY A 265 -8.75 4.15 -4.28
C GLY A 265 -7.71 4.72 -5.25
N TYR A 266 -6.78 3.89 -5.73
CA TYR A 266 -5.72 4.33 -6.63
C TYR A 266 -6.08 4.20 -8.11
N CYS A 267 -7.06 3.35 -8.48
CA CYS A 267 -7.41 3.10 -9.88
C CYS A 267 -7.77 4.37 -10.66
N LYS A 268 -8.32 5.39 -9.98
CA LYS A 268 -8.64 6.71 -10.55
C LYS A 268 -7.42 7.58 -10.85
N LYS A 269 -6.23 7.19 -10.38
CA LYS A 269 -4.96 7.92 -10.49
C LYS A 269 -3.96 7.24 -11.42
N PHE A 270 -4.29 6.08 -11.99
CA PHE A 270 -3.38 5.42 -12.91
C PHE A 270 -3.11 6.31 -14.12
N GLU A 271 -1.84 6.38 -14.52
CA GLU A 271 -1.43 6.97 -15.78
C GLU A 271 -2.12 6.23 -16.94
N THR A 272 -2.40 6.95 -18.03
CA THR A 272 -2.99 6.40 -19.26
C THR A 272 -2.18 5.23 -19.81
N VAL A 273 -0.85 5.28 -19.67
CA VAL A 273 0.07 4.17 -19.95
C VAL A 273 0.82 3.81 -18.68
N ASN A 274 0.62 2.58 -18.19
CA ASN A 274 1.26 2.09 -16.96
C ASN A 274 1.70 0.62 -17.08
N CYS A 275 2.30 0.09 -16.00
CA CYS A 275 2.83 -1.27 -15.98
C CYS A 275 1.77 -2.37 -16.16
N PHE A 276 0.52 -2.17 -15.70
CA PHE A 276 -0.55 -3.14 -15.86
C PHE A 276 -0.99 -3.24 -17.32
N LEU A 277 -1.15 -2.09 -17.99
CA LEU A 277 -1.47 -2.06 -19.43
C LEU A 277 -0.36 -2.69 -20.26
N ARG A 278 0.91 -2.39 -19.97
CA ARG A 278 2.05 -3.01 -20.64
C ARG A 278 2.12 -4.51 -20.38
N ALA A 279 1.87 -4.95 -19.15
CA ALA A 279 1.83 -6.37 -18.84
C ALA A 279 0.66 -7.07 -19.54
N ALA A 280 -0.51 -6.44 -19.66
CA ALA A 280 -1.62 -6.99 -20.43
C ALA A 280 -1.30 -7.07 -21.93
N GLU A 281 -0.75 -6.01 -22.52
CA GLU A 281 -0.36 -5.98 -23.95
C GLU A 281 0.71 -7.02 -24.29
N MET A 282 1.70 -7.15 -23.41
CA MET A 282 2.86 -8.01 -23.64
C MET A 282 2.68 -9.40 -23.02
N GLU A 283 1.47 -9.75 -22.55
CA GLU A 283 1.19 -11.00 -21.81
C GLU A 283 2.21 -11.24 -20.66
N GLY A 284 2.70 -10.14 -20.09
CA GLY A 284 3.59 -10.11 -18.96
C GLY A 284 2.87 -10.36 -17.65
N ARG A 285 3.66 -10.53 -16.60
CA ARG A 285 3.18 -10.71 -15.23
C ARG A 285 3.57 -9.52 -14.38
N ILE A 286 2.78 -9.24 -13.36
CA ILE A 286 3.09 -8.23 -12.37
C ILE A 286 3.71 -8.88 -11.15
N VAL A 287 4.74 -8.26 -10.60
CA VAL A 287 5.22 -8.55 -9.26
C VAL A 287 4.72 -7.42 -8.36
N SER A 288 3.84 -7.73 -7.42
CA SER A 288 3.41 -6.75 -6.42
C SER A 288 4.11 -6.97 -5.09
N PHE A 289 4.34 -5.88 -4.38
CA PHE A 289 4.78 -5.92 -2.98
C PHE A 289 3.56 -6.11 -2.08
N LEU A 290 3.78 -6.55 -0.84
CA LEU A 290 2.68 -6.81 0.09
C LEU A 290 1.89 -5.52 0.32
N HIS A 291 0.70 -5.47 -0.26
CA HIS A 291 -0.24 -4.38 -0.11
C HIS A 291 -1.64 -4.98 -0.06
N LYS A 292 -2.49 -4.47 0.83
CA LYS A 292 -3.82 -5.02 1.09
C LYS A 292 -4.68 -5.17 -0.18
N GLU A 293 -4.51 -4.27 -1.14
CA GLU A 293 -5.25 -4.27 -2.41
C GLU A 293 -4.67 -5.22 -3.47
N TYR A 294 -3.45 -5.75 -3.31
CA TYR A 294 -2.73 -6.57 -4.31
C TYR A 294 -2.45 -8.00 -3.83
N LYS A 295 -3.27 -8.53 -2.92
CA LYS A 295 -3.14 -9.90 -2.39
C LYS A 295 -3.79 -10.98 -3.26
N LYS A 296 -4.30 -10.62 -4.43
CA LYS A 296 -4.94 -11.56 -5.36
C LYS A 296 -3.92 -12.03 -6.38
N GLU A 297 -3.88 -13.33 -6.66
CA GLU A 297 -3.01 -13.91 -7.70
C GLU A 297 -3.42 -13.47 -9.11
N LYS A 298 -4.68 -13.06 -9.26
CA LYS A 298 -5.26 -12.53 -10.49
C LYS A 298 -5.79 -11.12 -10.23
N LEU A 299 -5.33 -10.16 -11.01
CA LEU A 299 -5.78 -8.77 -10.97
C LEU A 299 -6.76 -8.54 -12.13
N PRO A 300 -8.07 -8.34 -11.86
CA PRO A 300 -9.07 -8.17 -12.90
C PRO A 300 -9.03 -6.75 -13.49
N LEU A 301 -8.98 -6.66 -14.82
CA LEU A 301 -9.08 -5.43 -15.60
C LEU A 301 -10.07 -5.58 -16.74
N VAL A 302 -10.64 -4.46 -17.17
CA VAL A 302 -11.44 -4.36 -18.39
C VAL A 302 -10.68 -3.52 -19.39
N PHE A 303 -10.38 -4.09 -20.56
CA PHE A 303 -9.72 -3.38 -21.64
C PHE A 303 -10.64 -3.24 -22.85
N GLN A 304 -10.39 -2.21 -23.65
CA GLN A 304 -11.01 -1.99 -24.94
C GLN A 304 -9.97 -2.29 -26.02
N TYR A 305 -10.32 -3.25 -26.90
CA TYR A 305 -9.57 -3.56 -28.11
C TYR A 305 -10.53 -3.48 -29.29
N ARG A 306 -10.18 -2.69 -30.32
CA ARG A 306 -11.00 -2.51 -31.54
C ARG A 306 -12.49 -2.22 -31.26
N ASN A 307 -12.77 -1.39 -30.25
CA ASN A 307 -14.13 -1.03 -29.80
C ASN A 307 -14.97 -2.14 -29.18
N GLN A 308 -14.36 -3.26 -28.78
CA GLN A 308 -14.99 -4.28 -27.95
C GLN A 308 -14.37 -4.28 -26.56
N GLU A 309 -15.23 -4.38 -25.55
CA GLU A 309 -14.79 -4.55 -24.16
C GLU A 309 -14.54 -6.02 -23.87
N GLN A 310 -13.43 -6.29 -23.18
CA GLN A 310 -13.07 -7.62 -22.75
C GLN A 310 -12.53 -7.59 -21.33
N GLU A 311 -12.82 -8.66 -20.58
CA GLU A 311 -12.27 -8.87 -19.25
C GLU A 311 -10.97 -9.63 -19.34
N TYR A 312 -9.99 -9.21 -18.54
CA TYR A 312 -8.66 -9.82 -18.46
C TYR A 312 -8.24 -10.00 -17.02
N GLU A 313 -7.58 -11.12 -16.75
CA GLU A 313 -7.01 -11.42 -15.44
C GLU A 313 -5.49 -11.46 -15.52
N LEU A 314 -4.87 -10.39 -15.06
CA LEU A 314 -3.41 -10.26 -15.06
C LEU A 314 -2.81 -11.04 -13.89
N ASP A 315 -1.83 -11.89 -14.20
CA ASP A 315 -1.06 -12.63 -13.19
C ASP A 315 -0.32 -11.67 -12.27
N ASN A 316 -0.46 -11.89 -10.97
CA ASN A 316 0.18 -11.13 -9.92
C ASN A 316 0.95 -12.05 -8.97
N ILE A 317 2.27 -11.90 -8.99
CA ILE A 317 3.23 -12.67 -8.21
C ILE A 317 3.63 -11.84 -7.00
N PHE A 318 3.11 -12.21 -5.84
CA PHE A 318 3.44 -11.54 -4.57
C PHE A 318 4.01 -12.51 -3.53
N HIS A 319 4.18 -13.79 -3.90
CA HIS A 319 4.66 -14.84 -3.01
C HIS A 319 5.16 -16.09 -3.78
N LEU A 320 5.89 -16.97 -3.06
CA LEU A 320 6.64 -18.10 -3.62
C LEU A 320 5.81 -19.29 -4.13
N HIS A 321 4.60 -19.57 -3.61
CA HIS A 321 3.83 -20.74 -4.11
C HIS A 321 3.35 -20.56 -5.55
N TRP A 322 3.54 -19.38 -6.16
CA TRP A 322 3.36 -19.23 -7.60
C TRP A 322 4.20 -20.25 -8.39
N TRP A 323 5.44 -20.52 -7.94
CA TRP A 323 6.34 -21.50 -8.57
C TRP A 323 5.99 -22.96 -8.24
N ASP A 324 5.03 -23.22 -7.36
CA ASP A 324 4.58 -24.59 -7.08
C ASP A 324 3.73 -25.15 -8.23
N ARG A 325 3.30 -24.29 -9.17
CA ARG A 325 2.60 -24.69 -10.40
C ARG A 325 3.60 -25.28 -11.39
N GLU A 326 3.33 -26.50 -11.86
CA GLU A 326 4.14 -27.11 -12.89
C GLU A 326 3.99 -26.37 -14.24
N PRO A 327 5.10 -26.10 -14.95
CA PRO A 327 5.03 -25.59 -16.32
C PRO A 327 4.32 -26.59 -17.22
N GLN A 328 3.35 -26.12 -18.01
CA GLN A 328 2.71 -26.96 -19.02
C GLN A 328 3.49 -26.83 -20.32
N ILE A 329 3.86 -27.95 -20.94
CA ILE A 329 4.69 -27.96 -22.15
C ILE A 329 4.03 -28.80 -23.24
N LYS A 330 3.86 -28.21 -24.43
CA LYS A 330 3.56 -28.92 -25.68
C LYS A 330 4.80 -28.92 -26.56
N THR A 331 5.14 -30.07 -27.13
CA THR A 331 6.40 -30.27 -27.86
C THR A 331 6.17 -30.84 -29.26
N TRP A 332 6.92 -30.32 -30.23
CA TRP A 332 7.01 -30.81 -31.61
C TRP A 332 8.46 -31.13 -31.96
N ARG A 333 8.66 -32.07 -32.89
CA ARG A 333 9.97 -32.39 -33.45
C ARG A 333 10.00 -32.08 -34.94
N VAL A 334 10.97 -31.25 -35.35
CA VAL A 334 11.22 -30.96 -36.77
C VAL A 334 12.38 -31.83 -37.24
N GLY A 335 12.02 -32.97 -37.85
CA GLY A 335 12.97 -34.03 -38.17
C GLY A 335 13.70 -34.54 -36.92
N GLN A 336 15.00 -34.85 -37.05
CA GLN A 336 15.87 -35.25 -35.93
C GLN A 336 16.69 -34.07 -35.36
N LYS A 337 16.47 -32.84 -35.84
CA LYS A 337 17.38 -31.70 -35.60
C LYS A 337 16.88 -30.68 -34.58
N TYR A 338 15.57 -30.42 -34.55
CA TYR A 338 15.01 -29.36 -33.72
C TYR A 338 13.86 -29.87 -32.85
N MET A 339 13.81 -29.38 -31.62
CA MET A 339 12.70 -29.54 -30.72
C MET A 339 12.05 -28.17 -30.52
N ILE A 340 10.75 -28.10 -30.76
CA ILE A 340 9.94 -26.89 -30.65
C ILE A 340 8.99 -27.06 -29.48
N GLU A 341 8.87 -26.04 -28.63
CA GLU A 341 8.04 -26.10 -27.43
C GLU A 341 7.22 -24.83 -27.26
N ILE A 342 5.95 -25.00 -26.90
CA ILE A 342 5.13 -23.94 -26.29
C ILE A 342 4.98 -24.28 -24.83
N ARG A 343 5.23 -23.30 -23.98
CA ARG A 343 5.27 -23.46 -22.53
C ARG A 343 4.35 -22.44 -21.88
N ALA A 344 3.64 -22.85 -20.83
CA ALA A 344 2.80 -21.98 -19.99
C ALA A 344 3.20 -22.09 -18.51
N ASN A 345 2.81 -21.08 -17.73
CA ASN A 345 3.26 -20.88 -16.33
C ASN A 345 4.78 -20.74 -16.17
N GLU A 346 5.53 -20.41 -17.23
CA GLU A 346 6.94 -20.02 -17.08
C GLU A 346 7.05 -18.57 -16.59
N PHE A 347 8.11 -18.21 -15.87
CA PHE A 347 8.29 -16.84 -15.39
C PHE A 347 8.85 -15.89 -16.47
N ASP A 348 9.41 -16.42 -17.56
CA ASP A 348 10.03 -15.62 -18.61
C ASP A 348 9.02 -14.69 -19.31
N PHE A 349 9.52 -13.55 -19.79
CA PHE A 349 8.76 -12.56 -20.56
C PHE A 349 8.04 -13.22 -21.76
N HIS A 350 6.72 -13.07 -21.89
CA HIS A 350 5.89 -13.79 -22.87
C HIS A 350 5.07 -12.92 -23.81
N PRO A 351 5.65 -12.20 -24.78
CA PRO A 351 4.90 -11.99 -26.02
C PRO A 351 4.61 -13.39 -26.59
N PRO A 352 3.46 -13.66 -27.24
CA PRO A 352 3.18 -14.95 -27.84
C PRO A 352 4.40 -15.51 -28.58
N HIS A 353 4.93 -16.66 -28.15
CA HIS A 353 6.18 -17.20 -28.67
C HIS A 353 6.27 -18.73 -28.61
N PHE A 354 7.29 -19.28 -29.27
CA PHE A 354 7.68 -20.68 -29.14
C PHE A 354 9.20 -20.80 -28.97
N HIS A 355 9.61 -21.80 -28.20
CA HIS A 355 11.01 -22.12 -27.98
C HIS A 355 11.48 -23.08 -29.05
N VAL A 356 12.72 -22.92 -29.51
CA VAL A 356 13.39 -23.88 -30.37
C VAL A 356 14.73 -24.25 -29.76
N SER A 357 14.99 -25.55 -29.66
CA SER A 357 16.25 -26.09 -29.19
C SER A 357 16.85 -27.09 -30.19
N SER A 358 18.18 -27.11 -30.27
CA SER A 358 18.94 -28.02 -31.12
C SER A 358 20.35 -28.19 -30.55
N ASN A 359 20.67 -29.40 -30.07
CA ASN A 359 21.90 -29.69 -29.32
C ASN A 359 22.08 -28.67 -28.17
N GLU A 360 23.21 -27.95 -28.12
CA GLU A 360 23.50 -26.92 -27.12
C GLU A 360 22.99 -25.51 -27.51
N ARG A 361 22.10 -25.40 -28.51
CA ARG A 361 21.51 -24.12 -28.95
C ARG A 361 20.07 -24.02 -28.49
N SER A 362 19.69 -22.86 -27.99
CA SER A 362 18.30 -22.49 -27.68
C SER A 362 17.98 -21.12 -28.27
N GLY A 363 16.72 -20.90 -28.64
CA GLY A 363 16.22 -19.63 -29.16
C GLY A 363 14.72 -19.50 -28.92
N VAL A 364 14.25 -18.26 -28.86
CA VAL A 364 12.83 -17.91 -28.66
C VAL A 364 12.35 -17.16 -29.90
N PHE A 365 11.18 -17.51 -30.43
CA PHE A 365 10.63 -16.95 -31.67
C PHE A 365 9.20 -16.45 -31.45
N LEU A 366 8.88 -15.25 -31.95
CA LEU A 366 7.55 -14.65 -31.80
C LEU A 366 6.51 -15.39 -32.65
N LEU A 367 5.33 -15.65 -32.09
CA LEU A 367 4.14 -16.13 -32.80
C LEU A 367 3.43 -15.05 -33.62
N SER A 368 3.75 -13.77 -33.40
CA SER A 368 3.20 -12.69 -34.21
C SER A 368 3.75 -12.74 -35.65
N ASN A 369 5.06 -12.94 -35.80
CA ASN A 369 5.75 -12.79 -37.07
C ASN A 369 6.84 -13.86 -37.35
N GLY A 370 7.08 -14.81 -36.45
CA GLY A 370 8.08 -15.88 -36.61
C GLY A 370 9.53 -15.41 -36.47
N GLN A 371 9.77 -14.16 -36.06
CA GLN A 371 11.12 -13.63 -35.88
C GLN A 371 11.73 -14.12 -34.57
N MET A 372 13.04 -14.36 -34.60
CA MET A 372 13.79 -14.76 -33.41
C MET A 372 13.93 -13.57 -32.46
N TYR A 373 13.34 -13.71 -31.28
CA TYR A 373 13.26 -12.71 -30.21
C TYR A 373 14.48 -12.76 -29.27
N ALA A 374 14.85 -13.95 -28.80
CA ALA A 374 15.97 -14.14 -27.87
C ALA A 374 16.86 -15.32 -28.29
N ARG A 375 18.14 -15.27 -27.91
CA ARG A 375 19.15 -16.28 -28.24
C ARG A 375 19.78 -16.84 -26.97
N GLY A 376 19.96 -18.16 -26.95
CA GLY A 376 20.81 -18.83 -25.97
C GLY A 376 22.30 -18.54 -26.18
N LYS A 377 23.14 -19.16 -25.35
CA LYS A 377 24.60 -18.90 -25.32
C LYS A 377 25.33 -19.15 -26.64
N LYS A 378 24.87 -20.10 -27.46
CA LYS A 378 25.50 -20.46 -28.75
C LYS A 378 24.78 -19.80 -29.92
N LYS A 379 25.57 -19.30 -30.88
CA LYS A 379 25.09 -18.58 -32.06
C LYS A 379 24.32 -19.51 -33.02
N TRP A 380 23.21 -19.01 -33.54
CA TRP A 380 22.40 -19.63 -34.59
C TRP A 380 22.92 -19.25 -35.97
N GLN A 381 22.97 -20.23 -36.89
CA GLN A 381 23.37 -19.99 -38.28
C GLN A 381 22.16 -19.51 -39.12
N PRO A 382 22.35 -18.64 -40.13
CA PRO A 382 21.25 -18.10 -40.94
C PRO A 382 20.36 -19.18 -41.59
N HIS A 383 20.95 -20.29 -42.04
CA HIS A 383 20.18 -21.40 -42.63
C HIS A 383 19.25 -22.06 -41.60
N MET A 384 19.67 -22.21 -40.33
CA MET A 384 18.85 -22.80 -39.27
C MET A 384 17.65 -21.92 -38.94
N ILE A 385 17.86 -20.59 -38.91
CA ILE A 385 16.77 -19.62 -38.73
C ILE A 385 15.79 -19.73 -39.90
N SER A 386 16.28 -19.80 -41.14
CA SER A 386 15.43 -19.96 -42.33
C SER A 386 14.63 -21.27 -42.32
N GLU A 387 15.21 -22.39 -41.88
CA GLU A 387 14.52 -23.67 -41.71
C GLU A 387 13.36 -23.57 -40.70
N ILE A 388 13.60 -22.95 -39.54
CA ILE A 388 12.58 -22.73 -38.51
C ILE A 388 11.47 -21.80 -39.00
N THR A 389 11.83 -20.69 -39.66
CA THR A 389 10.83 -19.73 -40.18
C THR A 389 9.93 -20.39 -41.23
N LYS A 390 10.47 -21.24 -42.11
CA LYS A 390 9.66 -22.01 -43.08
C LYS A 390 8.73 -23.00 -42.39
N TRP A 391 9.22 -23.71 -41.37
CA TRP A 391 8.39 -24.64 -40.60
C TRP A 391 7.26 -23.89 -39.88
N TYR A 392 7.57 -22.77 -39.24
CA TYR A 392 6.60 -21.91 -38.56
C TYR A 392 5.49 -21.43 -39.50
N GLN A 393 5.81 -21.00 -40.73
CA GLN A 393 4.79 -20.57 -41.69
C GLN A 393 3.74 -21.64 -41.99
N LEU A 394 4.11 -22.92 -41.93
CA LEU A 394 3.21 -24.06 -42.16
C LEU A 394 2.40 -24.46 -40.91
N HIS A 395 2.89 -24.15 -39.70
CA HIS A 395 2.33 -24.61 -38.43
C HIS A 395 1.82 -23.46 -37.56
N ARG A 396 1.76 -22.24 -38.11
CA ARG A 396 1.42 -21.02 -37.38
C ARG A 396 0.06 -21.13 -36.68
N GLU A 397 -0.95 -21.66 -37.38
CA GLU A 397 -2.31 -21.78 -36.83
C GLU A 397 -2.34 -22.76 -35.65
N GLU A 398 -1.71 -23.93 -35.79
CA GLU A 398 -1.61 -24.94 -34.72
C GLU A 398 -0.86 -24.41 -33.48
N LEU A 399 0.23 -23.67 -33.71
CA LEU A 399 0.99 -23.06 -32.63
C LEU A 399 0.19 -21.96 -31.91
N LEU A 400 -0.54 -21.13 -32.66
CA LEU A 400 -1.41 -20.09 -32.09
C LEU A 400 -2.55 -20.73 -31.29
N GLU A 401 -3.22 -21.74 -31.82
CA GLU A 401 -4.28 -22.47 -31.11
C GLU A 401 -3.73 -23.14 -29.84
N THR A 402 -2.53 -23.74 -29.91
CA THR A 402 -1.91 -24.35 -28.74
C THR A 402 -1.51 -23.31 -27.69
N TRP A 403 -1.02 -22.14 -28.11
CA TRP A 403 -0.76 -21.01 -27.22
C TRP A 403 -2.05 -20.54 -26.53
N GLU A 404 -3.12 -20.29 -27.29
CA GLU A 404 -4.42 -19.85 -26.79
C GLU A 404 -5.01 -20.86 -25.77
N ASN A 405 -4.86 -22.16 -26.03
CA ASN A 405 -5.32 -23.22 -25.13
C ASN A 405 -4.51 -23.32 -23.83
N LEU A 406 -3.20 -23.06 -23.88
CA LEU A 406 -2.31 -23.19 -22.71
C LEU A 406 -2.30 -21.95 -21.81
N HIS A 407 -2.50 -20.75 -22.37
CA HIS A 407 -2.41 -19.48 -21.62
C HIS A 407 -3.79 -18.87 -21.30
N GLY A 408 -4.87 -19.40 -21.87
CA GLY A 408 -6.19 -18.79 -21.79
C GLY A 408 -6.28 -17.59 -22.73
N SER A 409 -7.40 -17.46 -23.44
CA SER A 409 -7.54 -16.51 -24.55
C SER A 409 -7.25 -15.06 -24.15
N LEU A 410 -6.33 -14.38 -24.86
CA LEU A 410 -6.64 -13.05 -25.37
C LEU A 410 -7.64 -13.27 -26.49
N LYS A 411 -8.94 -13.08 -26.23
CA LYS A 411 -9.91 -13.12 -27.33
C LYS A 411 -9.51 -12.02 -28.31
N LYS A 412 -9.18 -12.44 -29.54
CA LYS A 412 -8.85 -11.56 -30.67
C LYS A 412 -9.82 -10.40 -30.84
#